data_AF-A0A8J7PFZ8-F1
#
_entry.id   AF-A0A8J7PFZ8-F1
#
_cell.length_a   1.000
_cell.length_b   1.000
_cell.length_c   1.000
_cell.angle_alpha   90.00
_cell.angle_beta   90.00
_cell.angle_gamma   90.00
#
_symmetry.space_group_name_H-M   'P 1'
#
loop_
_entity.id
_entity.type
_entity.pdbx_description
1 polymer ?
#
loop_
_entity_poly.entity_id
_entity_poly.type
_entity_poly.pdbx_seq_one_letter_code
_entity_poly.pdbx_strand_id
1 'polypeptide(L)'
;MKLEQEQECPLCSSPASFYWVDYSNRKFFKCPKCTYYQISKAAEKRIIDSPQQWRDEYSKHASSAPEGFRLVIIVPSIPPGAGTQVALSGDYVAIDDLP
;
A
#
# COMPACT_ATOMS: atom_id res chain seq x y z
N MET A 1 -12.55 10.28 -15.23
CA MET A 1 -11.11 10.62 -15.21
C MET A 1 -10.58 10.35 -13.81
N LYS A 2 -9.56 9.49 -13.66
CA LYS A 2 -8.85 9.31 -12.39
C LYS A 2 -7.84 10.45 -12.27
N LEU A 3 -7.95 11.32 -11.25
CA LEU A 3 -7.06 12.46 -11.07
C LEU A 3 -5.79 11.99 -10.36
N GLU A 4 -4.67 11.99 -11.09
CA GLU A 4 -3.35 11.65 -10.55
C GLU A 4 -2.78 12.86 -9.78
N GLN A 5 -2.20 12.59 -8.62
CA GLN A 5 -1.60 13.55 -7.72
C GLN A 5 -0.17 13.10 -7.40
N GLU A 6 0.73 14.05 -7.22
CA GLU A 6 2.12 13.76 -6.84
C GLU A 6 2.26 13.69 -5.33
N GLN A 7 2.99 12.68 -4.85
CA GLN A 7 3.30 12.48 -3.44
C GLN A 7 4.56 11.64 -3.28
N GLU A 8 5.26 11.79 -2.17
CA GLU A 8 6.31 10.84 -1.79
C GLU A 8 5.72 9.44 -1.57
N CYS A 9 6.40 8.43 -2.11
CA CYS A 9 6.07 7.02 -1.93
C CYS A 9 6.18 6.65 -0.44
N PRO A 10 5.12 6.16 0.21
CA PRO A 10 5.18 5.77 1.62
C PRO A 10 6.17 4.63 1.92
N LEU A 11 6.60 3.87 0.91
CA LEU A 11 7.53 2.75 1.06
C LEU A 11 9.01 3.11 0.88
N CYS A 12 9.34 4.18 0.16
CA CYS A 12 10.74 4.50 -0.15
C CYS A 12 11.05 6.00 -0.20
N SER A 13 10.09 6.85 0.17
CA SER A 13 10.18 8.31 0.18
C SER A 13 10.64 8.93 -1.15
N SER A 14 10.51 8.21 -2.27
CA SER A 14 10.85 8.74 -3.59
C SER A 14 9.61 9.35 -4.24
N PRO A 15 9.78 10.33 -5.15
CA PRO A 15 8.66 10.90 -5.89
C PRO A 15 7.83 9.81 -6.57
N ALA A 16 6.52 9.84 -6.34
CA ALA A 16 5.56 8.93 -6.94
C ALA A 16 4.28 9.70 -7.30
N SER A 17 3.48 9.10 -8.15
CA SER A 17 2.13 9.59 -8.42
C SER A 17 1.13 8.62 -7.80
N PHE A 18 -0.01 9.13 -7.35
CA PHE A 18 -1.09 8.30 -6.87
C PHE A 18 -2.44 8.81 -7.36
N TYR A 19 -3.43 7.93 -7.34
CA TYR A 19 -4.83 8.32 -7.48
C TYR A 19 -5.69 7.52 -6.50
N TRP A 20 -6.84 8.06 -6.15
CA TRP A 20 -7.77 7.42 -5.23
C TRP A 20 -8.57 6.32 -5.93
N VAL A 21 -8.72 5.19 -5.26
CA VAL A 21 -9.56 4.04 -5.64
C VAL A 21 -10.42 3.64 -4.45
N ASP A 22 -11.41 2.77 -4.68
CA ASP A 22 -12.25 2.22 -3.60
C ASP A 22 -12.94 3.31 -2.77
N TYR A 23 -13.75 4.16 -3.41
CA TYR A 23 -14.46 5.28 -2.77
C TYR A 23 -13.55 6.22 -1.96
N SER A 24 -12.32 6.45 -2.43
CA SER A 24 -11.30 7.26 -1.75
C SER A 24 -10.80 6.69 -0.42
N ASN A 25 -10.93 5.39 -0.22
CA ASN A 25 -10.40 4.69 0.94
C ASN A 25 -8.97 4.17 0.71
N ARG A 26 -8.63 3.91 -0.56
CA ARG A 26 -7.32 3.42 -0.98
C ARG A 26 -6.67 4.34 -2.00
N LYS A 27 -5.35 4.39 -1.96
CA LYS A 27 -4.53 5.04 -2.98
C LYS A 27 -3.87 3.97 -3.82
N PHE A 28 -3.97 4.10 -5.13
CA PHE A 28 -3.11 3.37 -6.05
C PHE A 28 -1.86 4.21 -6.29
N PHE A 29 -0.70 3.70 -5.91
CA PHE A 29 0.59 4.35 -6.11
C PHE A 29 1.29 3.82 -7.35
N LYS A 30 1.87 4.76 -8.11
CA LYS A 30 2.81 4.54 -9.20
C LYS A 30 4.19 5.01 -8.78
N CYS A 31 4.97 4.12 -8.16
CA CYS A 31 6.34 4.44 -7.77
C CYS A 31 7.36 3.83 -8.76
N PRO A 32 8.26 4.62 -9.36
CA PRO A 32 9.27 4.11 -10.27
C PRO A 32 10.36 3.27 -9.58
N LYS A 33 10.51 3.39 -8.25
CA LYS A 33 11.46 2.58 -7.47
C LYS A 33 10.85 1.31 -6.89
N CYS A 34 9.65 1.40 -6.30
CA CYS A 34 9.02 0.26 -5.62
C CYS A 34 8.24 -0.64 -6.58
N THR A 35 7.59 -0.06 -7.60
CA THR A 35 6.49 -0.62 -8.43
C THR A 35 5.11 -0.04 -8.09
N TYR A 36 4.08 -0.60 -8.71
CA TYR A 36 2.68 -0.27 -8.53
C TYR A 36 2.04 -1.09 -7.40
N TYR A 37 1.34 -0.42 -6.49
CA TYR A 37 0.67 -1.06 -5.37
C TYR A 37 -0.53 -0.23 -4.90
N GLN A 38 -1.41 -0.83 -4.11
CA GLN A 38 -2.45 -0.10 -3.40
C GLN A 38 -2.17 -0.05 -1.90
N ILE A 39 -2.56 1.04 -1.26
CA ILE A 39 -2.47 1.20 0.18
C ILE A 39 -3.70 1.93 0.71
N SER A 40 -4.28 1.45 1.81
CA SER A 40 -5.36 2.18 2.47
C SER A 40 -4.84 3.42 3.20
N LYS A 41 -5.68 4.44 3.36
CA LYS A 41 -5.30 5.68 4.09
C LYS A 41 -4.80 5.39 5.51
N ALA A 42 -5.40 4.41 6.18
CA ALA A 42 -4.97 3.97 7.52
C ALA A 42 -3.61 3.27 7.49
N ALA A 43 -3.36 2.43 6.48
CA ALA A 43 -2.09 1.73 6.33
C ALA A 43 -0.96 2.70 5.96
N GLU A 44 -1.22 3.67 5.08
CA GLU A 44 -0.29 4.71 4.68
C GLU A 44 0.23 5.50 5.89
N LYS A 45 -0.67 5.98 6.75
CA LYS A 45 -0.26 6.71 7.95
C LYS A 45 0.68 5.87 8.83
N ARG A 46 0.32 4.61 9.06
CA ARG A 46 1.10 3.70 9.91
C ARG A 46 2.45 3.33 9.32
N ILE A 47 2.53 3.08 8.01
CA ILE A 47 3.79 2.66 7.39
C ILE A 47 4.80 3.80 7.37
N ILE A 48 4.33 5.06 7.25
CA ILE A 48 5.16 6.26 7.36
C ILE A 48 5.70 6.41 8.78
N ASP A 49 4.85 6.20 9.80
CA ASP A 49 5.25 6.22 11.21
C ASP A 49 6.10 4.99 11.63
N SER A 50 6.23 3.98 10.77
CA SER A 50 6.96 2.73 11.06
C SER A 50 8.46 2.84 10.76
N PRO A 51 9.29 1.98 11.38
CA PRO A 51 10.71 1.89 11.07
C PRO A 51 10.98 1.68 9.58
N GLN A 52 12.11 2.21 9.08
CA GLN A 52 12.49 2.09 7.67
C GLN A 52 12.53 0.63 7.19
N GLN A 53 12.92 -0.30 8.05
CA GLN A 53 12.94 -1.73 7.73
C GLN A 53 11.58 -2.24 7.23
N TRP A 54 10.47 -1.82 7.85
CA TRP A 54 9.14 -2.26 7.43
C TRP A 54 8.80 -1.70 6.04
N ARG A 55 9.14 -0.43 5.81
CA ARG A 55 8.98 0.21 4.51
C ARG A 55 9.77 -0.51 3.42
N ASP A 56 11.01 -0.91 3.72
CA ASP A 56 11.86 -1.68 2.81
C ASP A 56 11.32 -3.10 2.54
N GLU A 57 10.75 -3.76 3.56
CA GLU A 57 10.10 -5.07 3.41
C GLU A 57 8.89 -4.98 2.48
N TYR A 58 7.98 -4.02 2.69
CA TYR A 58 6.83 -3.81 1.82
C TYR A 58 7.22 -3.35 0.42
N SER A 59 8.28 -2.56 0.29
CA SER A 59 8.86 -2.18 -1.01
C SER A 59 9.30 -3.42 -1.79
N LYS A 60 10.10 -4.29 -1.16
CA LYS A 60 10.53 -5.56 -1.77
C LYS A 60 9.35 -6.47 -2.08
N HIS A 61 8.38 -6.54 -1.17
CA HIS A 61 7.20 -7.35 -1.34
C HIS A 61 6.37 -6.87 -2.54
N ALA A 62 6.23 -5.56 -2.72
CA ALA A 62 5.57 -4.98 -3.89
C ALA A 62 6.31 -5.37 -5.16
N SER A 63 7.64 -5.19 -5.21
CA SER A 63 8.47 -5.53 -6.38
C SER A 63 8.46 -7.01 -6.73
N SER A 64 8.18 -7.89 -5.76
CA SER A 64 8.12 -9.34 -5.94
C SER A 64 6.74 -9.85 -6.37
N ALA A 65 5.77 -8.95 -6.58
CA ALA A 65 4.42 -9.34 -6.99
C ALA A 65 4.47 -10.11 -8.33
N PRO A 66 3.81 -11.28 -8.41
CA PRO A 66 3.73 -12.04 -9.65
C PRO A 66 2.99 -11.27 -10.74
N GLU A 67 3.23 -11.63 -12.00
CA GLU A 67 2.53 -11.04 -13.13
C GLU A 67 1.01 -11.22 -12.98
N GLY A 68 0.24 -10.17 -13.26
CA GLY A 68 -1.21 -10.16 -13.05
C GLY A 68 -1.64 -9.85 -11.61
N PHE A 69 -0.71 -9.70 -10.66
CA PHE A 69 -1.01 -9.36 -9.27
C PHE A 69 -0.38 -8.04 -8.84
N ARG A 70 -0.93 -7.44 -7.78
CA ARG A 70 -0.41 -6.25 -7.13
C ARG A 70 -0.49 -6.40 -5.62
N LEU A 71 0.49 -5.80 -4.94
CA LEU A 71 0.45 -5.71 -3.49
C LEU A 71 -0.62 -4.72 -3.06
N VAL A 72 -1.43 -5.13 -2.08
CA VAL A 72 -2.45 -4.32 -1.43
C VAL A 72 -2.15 -4.29 0.06
N ILE A 73 -1.85 -3.09 0.57
CA ILE A 73 -1.49 -2.89 1.98
C ILE A 73 -2.69 -2.29 2.71
N ILE A 74 -3.20 -3.00 3.71
CA ILE A 74 -4.36 -2.56 4.52
C ILE A 74 -4.10 -2.75 6.01
N VAL A 75 -4.91 -2.05 6.81
CA VAL A 75 -5.03 -2.34 8.23
C VAL A 75 -6.19 -3.33 8.38
N PRO A 76 -5.94 -4.57 8.85
CA PRO A 76 -7.00 -5.52 9.12
C PRO A 76 -7.90 -4.98 10.24
N SER A 77 -9.21 -5.12 10.07
CA SER A 77 -10.19 -4.85 11.11
C SER A 77 -10.16 -5.97 12.13
N ILE A 78 -9.20 -5.93 13.06
CA ILE A 78 -9.14 -6.90 14.15
C ILE A 78 -10.29 -6.58 15.12
N PRO A 79 -11.17 -7.54 15.47
CA PRO A 79 -12.20 -7.32 16.47
C PRO A 79 -11.58 -6.98 17.84
N PRO A 80 -12.23 -6.11 18.64
CA PRO A 80 -11.71 -5.74 19.95
C PRO A 80 -11.66 -6.98 20.85
N GLY A 81 -10.45 -7.45 21.19
CA GLY A 81 -10.24 -8.61 22.07
C GLY A 81 -9.11 -9.55 21.64
N ALA A 82 -8.64 -9.49 20.39
CA ALA A 82 -7.42 -10.18 20.00
C ALA A 82 -6.20 -9.32 20.36
N GLY A 83 -5.24 -9.92 21.07
CA GLY A 83 -4.09 -9.25 21.69
C GLY A 83 -3.36 -8.25 20.79
N THR A 84 -2.85 -7.21 21.44
CA THR A 84 -2.07 -6.10 20.87
C THR A 84 -0.97 -6.56 19.92
N GLN A 85 -1.22 -6.40 18.63
CA GLN A 85 -0.26 -5.98 17.61
C GLN A 85 -1.08 -5.67 16.36
N VAL A 86 -1.28 -4.39 16.06
CA VAL A 86 -2.05 -4.01 14.87
C VAL A 86 -1.16 -4.17 13.65
N ALA A 87 -1.01 -5.41 13.18
CA ALA A 87 -0.21 -5.75 12.02
C ALA A 87 -0.77 -5.08 10.77
N LEU A 88 0.08 -4.47 9.96
CA LEU A 88 -0.26 -4.18 8.57
C LEU A 88 -0.39 -5.53 7.83
N SER A 89 -1.38 -5.66 6.95
CA SER A 89 -1.48 -6.79 6.02
C SER A 89 -1.04 -6.32 4.64
N GLY A 90 -0.20 -7.11 3.97
CA GLY A 90 0.19 -6.87 2.58
C GLY A 90 -0.03 -8.13 1.77
N ASP A 91 -1.10 -8.17 0.98
CA ASP A 91 -1.51 -9.34 0.23
C ASP A 91 -1.45 -9.07 -1.27
N TYR A 92 -1.15 -10.11 -2.06
CA TYR A 92 -1.24 -10.02 -3.51
C TYR A 92 -2.68 -10.23 -3.96
N VAL A 93 -3.20 -9.24 -4.69
CA VAL A 93 -4.54 -9.27 -5.26
C VAL A 93 -4.41 -9.22 -6.78
N ALA A 94 -5.20 -10.03 -7.49
CA ALA A 94 -5.23 -10.02 -8.94
C ALA A 94 -5.70 -8.65 -9.44
N ILE A 95 -5.11 -8.16 -10.52
CA ILE A 95 -5.44 -6.84 -11.07
C ILE A 95 -6.91 -6.77 -11.49
N ASP A 96 -7.48 -7.87 -11.97
CA ASP A 96 -8.89 -7.97 -12.37
C ASP A 96 -9.87 -7.85 -11.19
N ASP A 97 -9.42 -8.15 -9.97
CA ASP A 97 -10.20 -8.00 -8.73
C ASP A 97 -10.04 -6.61 -8.08
N LEU A 98 -9.20 -5.74 -8.66
CA LEU A 98 -8.96 -4.40 -8.13
C LEU A 98 -9.87 -3.34 -8.79
N PRO A 99 -10.48 -2.43 -8.00
CA PRO A 99 -11.27 -1.31 -8.51
C PRO A 99 -10.42 -0.18 -9.15
#